data_AF-A0A343EX79-F1
#
_entry.id   AF-A0A343EX79-F1
#
_cell.length_a   1.000
_cell.length_b   1.000
_cell.length_c   1.000
_cell.angle_alpha   90.00
_cell.angle_beta   90.00
_cell.angle_gamma   90.00
#
_symmetry.space_group_name_H-M   'P 1'
#
loop_
_entity.id
_entity.type
_entity.pdbx_description
1 polymer ?
#
loop_
_entity_poly.entity_id
_entity_poly.type
_entity_poly.pdbx_seq_one_letter_code
_entity_poly.pdbx_strand_id
1 'polypeptide(L)'
;KLAIQKLDPYINIDPGTMSPYQHGETFVTGDGLETDLDMGHYERFMDINTNMYSNVTTGRIYSEVLAKERRGDYNGGTVQVIPHITDAIKDKMKKAAESTGADVVIVEVGGTVGDIESLPFIEALRQMKSDLG
;
A
#
# COMPACT_ATOMS: atom_id res chain seq x y z
N LYS A 1 -5.65 -10.40 17.39
CA LYS A 1 -4.54 -10.54 16.41
C LYS A 1 -4.41 -9.23 15.66
N LEU A 2 -3.17 -8.76 15.47
CA LEU A 2 -2.84 -7.45 14.91
C LEU A 2 -2.08 -7.63 13.60
N ALA A 3 -2.25 -6.70 12.66
CA ALA A 3 -1.42 -6.55 11.48
C ALA A 3 -1.11 -5.07 11.23
N ILE A 4 -0.14 -4.81 10.36
CA ILE A 4 0.26 -3.46 9.95
C ILE A 4 0.45 -3.36 8.45
N GLN A 5 0.18 -2.17 7.90
CA GLN A 5 0.39 -1.81 6.51
C GLN A 5 0.95 -0.39 6.40
N LYS A 6 2.03 -0.22 5.64
CA LYS A 6 2.57 1.07 5.19
C LYS A 6 2.03 1.41 3.79
N LEU A 7 1.51 2.62 3.62
CA LEU A 7 1.16 3.19 2.32
C LEU A 7 2.20 4.25 1.94
N ASP A 8 3.13 3.89 1.06
CA ASP A 8 4.21 4.77 0.61
C ASP A 8 3.79 5.58 -0.63
N PRO A 9 3.86 6.92 -0.59
CA PRO A 9 3.37 7.77 -1.68
C PRO A 9 4.28 7.78 -2.92
N TYR A 10 5.50 7.26 -2.83
CA TYR A 10 6.49 7.30 -3.92
C TYR A 10 6.08 6.45 -5.15
N ILE A 11 6.57 6.89 -6.31
CA ILE A 11 6.18 6.35 -7.63
C ILE A 11 6.95 5.05 -7.99
N ASN A 12 8.01 4.71 -7.25
CA ASN A 12 8.69 3.42 -7.38
C ASN A 12 7.73 2.25 -7.02
N ILE A 13 7.80 1.12 -7.75
CA ILE A 13 6.95 -0.07 -7.51
C ILE A 13 7.39 -0.83 -6.25
N ASP A 14 8.66 -0.65 -5.89
CA ASP A 14 9.43 -1.24 -4.81
C ASP A 14 10.67 -0.34 -4.58
N PRO A 15 11.30 -0.38 -3.40
CA PRO A 15 12.51 0.39 -3.14
C PRO A 15 13.81 -0.28 -3.60
N GLY A 16 13.77 -1.45 -4.25
CA GLY A 16 14.95 -2.13 -4.81
C GLY A 16 15.65 -1.31 -5.92
N THR A 17 14.97 -0.29 -6.44
CA THR A 17 15.49 0.71 -7.39
C THR A 17 16.06 1.98 -6.74
N MET A 18 16.00 2.11 -5.41
CA MET A 18 16.39 3.32 -4.66
C MET A 18 17.80 3.17 -4.05
N SER A 19 18.53 4.27 -3.91
CA SER A 19 19.89 4.28 -3.36
C SER A 19 19.86 4.11 -1.83
N PRO A 20 20.38 3.00 -1.25
CA PRO A 20 20.23 2.75 0.17
C PRO A 20 21.03 3.72 1.05
N TYR A 21 22.10 4.31 0.50
CA TYR A 21 22.87 5.38 1.16
C TYR A 21 22.13 6.73 1.23
N GLN A 22 20.99 6.87 0.55
CA GLN A 22 20.21 8.12 0.48
C GLN A 22 18.79 7.96 1.02
N HIS A 23 18.22 6.75 0.95
CA HIS A 23 16.84 6.46 1.33
C HIS A 23 16.70 5.42 2.47
N GLY A 24 17.80 4.82 2.92
CA GLY A 24 17.79 3.78 3.96
C GLY A 24 17.80 2.35 3.40
N GLU A 25 17.78 1.35 4.29
CA GLU A 25 17.87 -0.06 3.90
C GLU A 25 16.61 -0.56 3.18
N THR A 26 16.77 -1.44 2.18
CA THR A 26 15.66 -2.26 1.69
C THR A 26 15.45 -3.40 2.68
N PHE A 27 14.26 -3.49 3.28
CA PHE A 27 13.88 -4.63 4.12
C PHE A 27 13.29 -5.75 3.25
N VAL A 28 13.46 -7.01 3.65
CA VAL A 28 12.94 -8.17 2.91
C VAL A 28 12.08 -9.02 3.84
N THR A 29 10.80 -9.17 3.50
CA THR A 29 9.82 -9.93 4.29
C THR A 29 10.05 -11.44 4.22
N GLY A 30 9.43 -12.20 5.12
CA GLY A 30 9.51 -13.68 5.13
C GLY A 30 8.92 -14.37 3.88
N ASP A 31 8.09 -13.68 3.10
CA ASP A 31 7.59 -14.13 1.79
C ASP A 31 8.35 -13.52 0.58
N GLY A 32 9.46 -12.82 0.84
CA GLY A 32 10.41 -12.38 -0.19
C GLY A 32 10.05 -11.08 -0.91
N LEU A 33 9.19 -10.23 -0.33
CA LEU A 33 8.95 -8.89 -0.84
C LEU A 33 10.06 -7.93 -0.35
N GLU A 34 10.69 -7.22 -1.29
CA GLU A 34 11.50 -6.03 -1.02
C GLU A 34 10.59 -4.83 -0.65
N THR A 35 10.87 -4.21 0.49
CA THR A 35 10.03 -3.19 1.15
C THR A 35 10.86 -2.06 1.73
N ASP A 36 10.19 -0.98 2.11
CA ASP A 36 10.76 0.10 2.91
C ASP A 36 11.23 -0.40 4.29
N LEU A 37 12.25 0.27 4.84
CA LEU A 37 12.89 -0.05 6.14
C LEU A 37 11.90 -0.11 7.32
N ASP A 38 10.76 0.58 7.23
CA ASP A 38 9.75 0.60 8.29
C ASP A 38 9.10 -0.77 8.56
N MET A 39 9.08 -1.69 7.58
CA MET A 39 8.66 -3.07 7.85
C MET A 39 9.54 -3.70 8.95
N GLY A 40 10.86 -3.50 8.84
CA GLY A 40 11.82 -3.96 9.85
C GLY A 40 11.59 -3.29 11.21
N HIS A 41 11.20 -2.01 11.27
CA HIS A 41 10.77 -1.40 12.53
C HIS A 41 9.56 -2.12 13.13
N TYR A 42 8.54 -2.39 12.33
CA TYR A 42 7.32 -3.00 12.82
C TYR A 42 7.52 -4.43 13.31
N GLU A 43 8.26 -5.28 12.59
CA GLU A 43 8.58 -6.64 13.08
C GLU A 43 9.34 -6.59 14.41
N ARG A 44 10.38 -5.73 14.49
CA ARG A 44 11.24 -5.58 15.68
C ARG A 44 10.50 -5.03 16.92
N PHE A 45 9.47 -4.21 16.75
CA PHE A 45 8.73 -3.60 17.87
C PHE A 45 7.38 -4.26 18.19
N MET A 46 6.78 -5.01 17.27
CA MET A 46 5.42 -5.56 17.42
C MET A 46 5.38 -7.10 17.55
N ASP A 47 6.50 -7.80 17.34
CA ASP A 47 6.62 -9.27 17.37
C ASP A 47 5.62 -9.96 16.40
N ILE A 48 5.63 -9.47 15.15
CA ILE A 48 4.82 -9.97 14.03
C ILE A 48 5.70 -10.21 12.81
N ASN A 49 5.30 -11.13 11.95
CA ASN A 49 5.85 -11.26 10.60
C ASN A 49 5.01 -10.40 9.64
N THR A 50 5.64 -9.51 8.88
CA THR A 50 5.06 -8.78 7.76
C THR A 50 5.02 -9.65 6.50
N ASN A 51 4.23 -9.25 5.50
CA ASN A 51 4.06 -10.00 4.26
C ASN A 51 3.92 -9.07 3.04
N MET A 52 3.70 -9.63 1.85
CA MET A 52 3.57 -8.89 0.59
C MET A 52 2.43 -7.86 0.52
N TYR A 53 1.53 -7.82 1.52
CA TYR A 53 0.45 -6.84 1.68
C TYR A 53 0.74 -5.80 2.78
N SER A 54 1.80 -5.95 3.57
CA SER A 54 2.22 -4.97 4.60
C SER A 54 2.89 -3.72 4.03
N ASN A 55 3.32 -3.73 2.77
CA ASN A 55 3.85 -2.55 2.09
C ASN A 55 3.15 -2.33 0.73
N VAL A 56 2.70 -1.09 0.49
CA VAL A 56 1.95 -0.70 -0.71
C VAL A 56 2.46 0.64 -1.20
N THR A 57 2.92 0.72 -2.44
CA THR A 57 3.44 1.95 -3.04
C THR A 57 2.48 2.53 -4.08
N THR A 58 2.51 3.86 -4.30
CA THR A 58 1.78 4.50 -5.42
C THR A 58 2.17 3.85 -6.75
N GLY A 59 3.46 3.58 -6.97
CA GLY A 59 3.96 2.89 -8.16
C GLY A 59 3.25 1.56 -8.43
N ARG A 60 3.13 0.72 -7.39
CA ARG A 60 2.47 -0.60 -7.47
C ARG A 60 0.98 -0.48 -7.77
N ILE A 61 0.27 0.42 -7.10
CA ILE A 61 -1.16 0.66 -7.32
C ILE A 61 -1.42 1.11 -8.77
N TYR A 62 -0.68 2.11 -9.25
CA TYR A 62 -0.88 2.65 -10.61
C TYR A 62 -0.48 1.62 -11.67
N SER A 63 0.61 0.86 -11.47
CA SER A 63 1.01 -0.23 -12.36
C SER A 63 -0.08 -1.31 -12.47
N GLU A 64 -0.65 -1.77 -11.35
CA GLU A 64 -1.72 -2.77 -11.35
C GLU A 64 -3.01 -2.28 -12.05
N VAL A 65 -3.40 -1.01 -11.83
CA VAL A 65 -4.60 -0.42 -12.45
C VAL A 65 -4.40 -0.18 -13.95
N LEU A 66 -3.22 0.29 -14.38
CA LEU A 66 -2.90 0.42 -15.81
C LEU A 66 -2.77 -0.94 -16.50
N ALA A 67 -2.28 -1.98 -15.80
CA ALA A 67 -2.26 -3.35 -16.32
C ALA A 67 -3.67 -3.95 -16.48
N LYS A 68 -4.59 -3.67 -15.55
CA LYS A 68 -6.03 -4.00 -15.70
C LYS A 68 -6.63 -3.29 -16.93
N GLU A 69 -6.36 -2.00 -17.08
CA GLU A 69 -6.86 -1.19 -18.18
C GLU A 69 -6.36 -1.68 -19.55
N ARG A 70 -5.05 -1.94 -19.70
CA ARG A 70 -4.47 -2.46 -20.94
C ARG A 70 -4.92 -3.87 -21.32
N ARG A 71 -5.43 -4.68 -20.38
CA ARG A 71 -6.09 -5.96 -20.66
C ARG A 71 -7.55 -5.83 -21.12
N GLY A 72 -8.17 -4.66 -20.90
CA GLY A 72 -9.59 -4.43 -21.16
C GLY A 72 -10.50 -4.71 -19.96
N ASP A 73 -9.97 -4.94 -18.75
CA ASP A 73 -10.74 -5.28 -17.55
C ASP A 73 -11.82 -4.21 -17.18
N TYR A 74 -11.64 -2.97 -17.65
CA TYR A 74 -12.59 -1.85 -17.49
C TYR A 74 -13.53 -1.64 -18.69
N ASN A 75 -13.63 -2.60 -19.61
CA ASN A 75 -14.56 -2.62 -20.76
C ASN A 75 -14.52 -1.38 -21.66
N GLY A 76 -13.35 -0.74 -21.80
CA GLY A 76 -13.17 0.48 -22.59
C GLY A 76 -13.68 1.78 -21.92
N GLY A 77 -14.08 1.72 -20.65
CA GLY A 77 -14.43 2.90 -19.85
C GLY A 77 -13.20 3.73 -19.43
N THR A 78 -13.42 5.01 -19.15
CA THR A 78 -12.37 5.94 -18.69
C THR A 78 -11.88 5.58 -17.29
N VAL A 79 -10.62 5.20 -17.16
CA VAL A 79 -9.97 5.01 -15.86
C VAL A 79 -9.60 6.36 -15.23
N GLN A 80 -9.85 6.49 -13.93
CA GLN A 80 -9.79 7.73 -13.16
C GLN A 80 -9.32 7.43 -11.72
N VAL A 81 -8.71 8.42 -11.04
CA VAL A 81 -8.24 8.27 -9.65
C VAL A 81 -9.36 7.82 -8.71
N ILE A 82 -10.50 8.50 -8.77
CA ILE A 82 -11.75 8.04 -8.15
C ILE A 82 -12.64 7.50 -9.28
N PRO A 83 -13.20 6.29 -9.20
CA PRO A 83 -13.04 5.31 -8.11
C PRO A 83 -11.79 4.42 -8.23
N HIS A 84 -11.20 4.26 -9.42
CA HIS A 84 -10.36 3.11 -9.76
C HIS A 84 -9.05 2.98 -8.97
N ILE A 85 -8.35 4.09 -8.68
CA ILE A 85 -7.14 4.10 -7.84
C ILE A 85 -7.53 3.97 -6.37
N THR A 86 -8.57 4.69 -5.93
CA THR A 86 -9.04 4.62 -4.54
C THR A 86 -9.54 3.22 -4.17
N ASP A 87 -10.32 2.56 -5.02
CA ASP A 87 -10.77 1.17 -4.80
C ASP A 87 -9.59 0.18 -4.81
N ALA A 88 -8.60 0.37 -5.69
CA ALA A 88 -7.40 -0.45 -5.67
C ALA A 88 -6.61 -0.32 -4.35
N ILE A 89 -6.56 0.88 -3.75
CA ILE A 89 -5.98 1.11 -2.42
C ILE A 89 -6.83 0.41 -1.34
N LYS A 90 -8.16 0.58 -1.35
CA LYS A 90 -9.08 -0.09 -0.41
C LYS A 90 -8.96 -1.61 -0.45
N ASP A 91 -8.77 -2.19 -1.63
CA ASP A 91 -8.53 -3.62 -1.80
C ASP A 91 -7.20 -4.09 -1.18
N LYS A 92 -6.14 -3.26 -1.17
CA LYS A 92 -4.91 -3.59 -0.43
C LYS A 92 -5.11 -3.55 1.09
N MET A 93 -5.87 -2.58 1.60
CA MET A 93 -6.18 -2.47 3.03
C MET A 93 -6.96 -3.71 3.52
N LYS A 94 -7.97 -4.14 2.75
CA LYS A 94 -8.73 -5.38 3.03
C LYS A 94 -7.82 -6.62 3.01
N LYS A 95 -6.93 -6.73 2.02
CA LYS A 95 -6.00 -7.87 1.91
C LYS A 95 -4.97 -7.97 3.04
N ALA A 96 -4.59 -6.86 3.67
CA ALA A 96 -3.77 -6.91 4.89
C ALA A 96 -4.51 -7.59 6.06
N ALA A 97 -5.82 -7.33 6.23
CA ALA A 97 -6.64 -8.03 7.20
C ALA A 97 -6.85 -9.51 6.82
N GLU A 98 -7.24 -9.78 5.57
CA GLU A 98 -7.55 -11.13 5.07
C GLU A 98 -6.34 -12.07 5.12
N SER A 99 -5.18 -11.64 4.62
CA SER A 99 -3.96 -12.47 4.55
C SER A 99 -3.37 -12.82 5.91
N THR A 100 -3.63 -11.98 6.92
CA THR A 100 -3.15 -12.19 8.29
C THR A 100 -4.21 -12.80 9.21
N GLY A 101 -5.51 -12.71 8.86
CA GLY A 101 -6.61 -13.03 9.77
C GLY A 101 -6.61 -12.13 11.02
N ALA A 102 -6.30 -10.85 10.86
CA ALA A 102 -6.21 -9.90 11.96
C ALA A 102 -7.58 -9.29 12.34
N ASP A 103 -7.78 -9.09 13.64
CA ASP A 103 -8.96 -8.38 14.19
C ASP A 103 -8.81 -6.86 14.08
N VAL A 104 -7.55 -6.38 13.99
CA VAL A 104 -7.18 -4.97 13.84
C VAL A 104 -6.03 -4.85 12.86
N VAL A 105 -6.13 -3.90 11.92
CA VAL A 105 -5.01 -3.49 11.05
C VAL A 105 -4.66 -2.04 11.36
N ILE A 106 -3.39 -1.78 11.65
CA ILE A 106 -2.84 -0.42 11.68
C ILE A 106 -2.43 -0.06 10.24
N VAL A 107 -2.99 1.01 9.69
CA VAL A 107 -2.60 1.54 8.38
C VAL A 107 -1.88 2.86 8.59
N GLU A 108 -0.61 2.89 8.19
CA GLU A 108 0.27 4.05 8.18
C GLU A 108 0.22 4.71 6.79
N VAL A 109 0.24 6.04 6.72
CA VAL A 109 0.18 6.80 5.47
C VAL A 109 1.39 7.73 5.39
N GLY A 110 2.31 7.40 4.49
CA GLY A 110 3.48 8.23 4.22
C GLY A 110 3.16 9.54 3.49
N GLY A 111 4.13 10.45 3.53
CA GLY A 111 4.00 11.84 3.08
C GLY A 111 3.31 12.73 4.13
N THR A 112 3.05 14.01 3.79
CA THR A 112 2.38 14.95 4.70
C THR A 112 0.92 15.15 4.31
N VAL A 113 0.03 15.25 5.29
CA VAL A 113 -1.38 15.63 5.04
C VAL A 113 -1.43 17.05 4.45
N GLY A 114 -1.73 17.13 3.16
CA GLY A 114 -1.72 18.36 2.36
C GLY A 114 -0.88 18.24 1.09
N ASP A 115 0.08 17.32 1.05
CA ASP A 115 0.88 17.04 -0.13
C ASP A 115 0.04 16.28 -1.19
N ILE A 116 0.31 16.56 -2.46
CA ILE A 116 -0.45 16.05 -3.61
C ILE A 116 -0.38 14.52 -3.68
N GLU A 117 0.74 13.92 -3.29
CA GLU A 117 1.02 12.49 -3.39
C GLU A 117 0.18 11.63 -2.44
N SER A 118 -0.15 12.12 -1.23
CA SER A 118 -0.95 11.38 -0.25
C SER A 118 -2.47 11.48 -0.50
N LEU A 119 -2.92 12.38 -1.39
CA LEU A 119 -4.36 12.61 -1.65
C LEU A 119 -5.16 11.34 -1.99
N PRO A 120 -4.67 10.39 -2.83
CA PRO A 120 -5.40 9.16 -3.12
C PRO A 120 -5.56 8.25 -1.90
N PHE A 121 -4.56 8.18 -1.01
CA PHE A 121 -4.63 7.39 0.22
C PHE A 121 -5.62 7.99 1.23
N ILE A 122 -5.59 9.31 1.41
CA ILE A 122 -6.49 10.01 2.34
C ILE A 122 -7.95 9.88 1.88
N GLU A 123 -8.23 10.00 0.56
CA GLU A 123 -9.57 9.75 0.02
C GLU A 123 -9.99 8.27 0.14
N ALA A 124 -9.08 7.32 -0.10
CA ALA A 124 -9.37 5.91 0.09
C ALA A 124 -9.69 5.57 1.55
N LEU A 125 -8.99 6.16 2.53
CA LEU A 125 -9.31 6.03 3.96
C LEU A 125 -10.66 6.68 4.31
N ARG A 126 -10.95 7.87 3.76
CA ARG A 126 -12.24 8.54 3.95
C ARG A 126 -13.40 7.70 3.41
N GLN A 127 -13.19 7.00 2.29
CA GLN A 127 -14.13 6.03 1.75
C GLN A 127 -14.21 4.77 2.62
N MET A 128 -13.10 4.15 3.04
CA MET A 128 -13.12 2.97 3.92
C MET A 128 -13.91 3.20 5.20
N LYS A 129 -13.81 4.39 5.79
CA LYS A 129 -14.68 4.77 6.91
C LYS A 129 -16.16 4.74 6.49
N SER A 130 -16.51 5.41 5.40
CA SER A 130 -17.89 5.41 4.89
C SER A 130 -18.41 4.03 4.47
N ASP A 131 -17.52 3.11 4.09
CA ASP A 131 -17.82 1.73 3.67
C ASP A 131 -17.95 0.77 4.87
N LEU A 132 -17.48 1.15 6.08
CA LEU A 132 -17.39 0.26 7.26
C LEU A 132 -18.08 0.79 8.54
N GLY A 133 -18.07 2.11 8.84
CA GLY A 133 -18.75 2.73 10.00
C GLY A 133 -17.98 3.82 10.75
#